data_AF-A0AAV0WK76-F1
#
_entry.id   AF-A0AAV0WK76-F1
#
_cell.length_a   1.000
_cell.length_b   1.000
_cell.length_c   1.000
_cell.angle_alpha   90.00
_cell.angle_beta   90.00
_cell.angle_gamma   90.00
#
_symmetry.space_group_name_H-M   'P 1'
#
loop_
_entity.id
_entity.type
_entity.pdbx_description
1 polymer ?
#
loop_
_entity_poly.entity_id
_entity_poly.type
_entity_poly.pdbx_seq_one_letter_code
_entity_poly.pdbx_strand_id
1 'polypeptide(L)'
;MVFDERKPSGVKEKNEALLSSLRWVLRVHFAEDRKLLTSGRNCSTKLRVSKAFIDIVGDLFKVGGRLRESDLPFENRHPILRTPG
;
A
#
# COMPACT_ATOMS: atom_id res chain seq x y z
N MET A 1 3.62 -29.40 -5.08
CA MET A 1 3.32 -28.31 -6.03
C MET A 1 4.47 -28.26 -7.02
N VAL A 2 4.23 -28.62 -8.29
CA VAL A 2 5.25 -28.52 -9.34
C VAL A 2 5.09 -27.13 -9.94
N PHE A 3 6.10 -26.28 -9.78
CA PHE A 3 6.13 -24.96 -10.41
C PHE A 3 6.53 -25.16 -11.87
N ASP A 4 5.63 -24.86 -12.80
CA ASP A 4 5.93 -24.88 -14.22
C ASP A 4 6.56 -23.53 -14.61
N GLU A 5 7.89 -23.53 -14.72
CA GLU A 5 8.69 -22.35 -15.05
C GLU A 5 8.39 -21.77 -16.45
N ARG A 6 7.67 -22.51 -17.31
CA ARG A 6 7.38 -22.07 -18.68
C ARG A 6 6.06 -21.32 -18.82
N LYS A 7 5.21 -21.32 -17.79
CA LYS A 7 3.94 -20.60 -17.82
C LYS A 7 4.15 -19.17 -17.34
N PRO A 8 4.01 -18.14 -18.20
CA PRO A 8 4.10 -16.76 -17.74
C PRO A 8 2.97 -16.49 -16.74
N SER A 9 3.32 -15.90 -15.60
CA SER A 9 2.34 -15.55 -14.59
C SER A 9 1.31 -14.57 -15.15
N GLY A 10 0.04 -14.87 -14.91
CA GLY A 10 -1.06 -14.05 -15.39
C GLY A 10 -1.05 -12.67 -14.73
N VAL A 11 -1.68 -11.67 -15.34
CA VAL A 11 -1.79 -10.31 -14.78
C VAL A 11 -2.36 -10.34 -13.35
N LYS A 12 -3.36 -11.20 -13.10
CA LYS A 12 -3.94 -11.38 -11.76
C LYS A 12 -2.92 -11.90 -10.74
N GLU A 13 -2.18 -12.94 -11.10
CA GLU A 13 -1.18 -13.57 -10.24
C GLU A 13 -0.03 -12.61 -9.91
N LYS A 14 0.42 -11.83 -10.90
CA LYS A 14 1.41 -10.76 -10.69
C LYS A 14 0.91 -9.69 -9.73
N ASN A 15 -0.35 -9.28 -9.88
CA ASN A 15 -0.97 -8.29 -8.99
C ASN A 15 -1.13 -8.83 -7.57
N GLU A 16 -1.56 -10.09 -7.40
CA GLU A 16 -1.67 -10.72 -6.09
C GLU A 16 -0.32 -10.89 -5.40
N ALA A 17 0.71 -11.27 -6.15
CA ALA A 17 2.08 -11.36 -5.64
C ALA A 17 2.57 -9.98 -5.17
N LEU A 18 2.38 -8.94 -5.99
CA LEU A 18 2.74 -7.56 -5.64
C LEU A 18 2.03 -7.09 -4.37
N LEU A 19 0.71 -7.29 -4.28
CA LEU A 19 -0.08 -6.92 -3.10
C LEU A 19 0.40 -7.67 -1.85
N SER A 20 0.73 -8.95 -1.99
CA SER A 20 1.26 -9.77 -0.89
C SER A 20 2.61 -9.27 -0.40
N SER A 21 3.53 -8.93 -1.31
CA SER A 21 4.83 -8.33 -0.97
C SER A 21 4.65 -7.00 -0.25
N LEU A 22 3.76 -6.13 -0.73
CA LEU A 22 3.48 -4.84 -0.10
C LEU A 22 2.92 -5.02 1.31
N ARG A 23 1.96 -5.93 1.51
CA ARG A 23 1.43 -6.25 2.84
C ARG A 23 2.52 -6.73 3.78
N TRP A 24 3.44 -7.56 3.31
CA TRP A 24 4.56 -8.04 4.11
C TRP A 24 5.51 -6.91 4.51
N VAL A 25 5.92 -6.07 3.56
CA VAL A 25 6.79 -4.90 3.84
C VAL A 25 6.13 -3.95 4.85
N LEU A 26 4.84 -3.66 4.68
CA LEU A 26 4.10 -2.81 5.61
C LEU A 26 4.04 -3.41 7.02
N ARG A 27 3.86 -4.72 7.14
CA ARG A 27 3.84 -5.42 8.43
C ARG A 27 5.19 -5.43 9.11
N VAL A 28 6.28 -5.58 8.36
CA VAL A 28 7.63 -5.71 8.93
C VAL A 28 8.23 -4.34 9.24
N HIS A 29 8.19 -3.42 8.27
CA HIS A 29 8.90 -2.14 8.37
C HIS A 29 8.05 -1.00 8.93
N PHE A 30 6.73 -1.13 8.88
CA PHE A 30 5.81 -0.08 9.30
C PHE A 30 4.79 -0.56 10.35
N ALA A 31 5.12 -1.59 11.12
CA ALA A 31 4.24 -2.13 12.16
C ALA A 31 3.72 -1.04 13.12
N GLU A 32 4.61 -0.15 13.55
CA GLU A 32 4.29 0.89 14.54
C GLU A 32 3.47 2.02 13.94
N ASP A 33 3.84 2.45 12.73
CA ASP A 33 3.04 3.39 11.95
C ASP A 33 1.65 2.84 11.65
N ARG A 34 1.53 1.54 11.40
CA ARG A 34 0.25 0.87 11.19
C ARG A 34 -0.61 0.92 12.45
N LYS A 35 -0.06 0.59 13.63
CA LYS A 35 -0.79 0.71 14.90
C LYS A 35 -1.24 2.16 15.16
N LEU A 36 -0.38 3.13 14.90
CA LEU A 36 -0.70 4.55 15.09
C LEU A 36 -1.81 4.99 14.15
N LEU A 37 -1.73 4.65 12.86
CA LEU A 37 -2.77 4.94 11.86
C LEU A 37 -4.10 4.26 12.21
N THR A 38 -4.10 2.98 12.60
CA THR A 38 -5.32 2.27 13.00
C THR A 38 -5.98 2.86 14.24
N SER A 39 -5.17 3.39 15.17
CA SER A 39 -5.67 4.03 16.40
C SER A 39 -6.00 5.52 16.24
N GLY A 40 -5.93 6.06 15.01
CA GLY A 40 -6.17 7.48 14.74
C GLY A 40 -5.12 8.42 15.35
N ARG A 41 -3.95 7.89 15.74
CA ARG A 41 -2.83 8.64 16.30
C ARG A 41 -1.86 9.08 15.21
N ASN A 42 -1.06 10.08 15.54
CA ASN A 42 -0.02 10.59 14.65
C ASN A 42 1.04 9.52 14.37
N CYS A 43 1.15 9.11 13.11
CA CYS A 43 2.23 8.26 12.61
C CYS A 43 3.52 9.06 12.37
N SER A 44 4.55 8.39 11.85
CA SER A 44 5.84 8.97 11.54
C SER A 44 5.71 10.21 10.64
N THR A 45 6.61 11.18 10.84
CA THR A 45 6.58 12.46 10.12
C THR A 45 6.50 12.27 8.60
N LYS A 46 7.19 11.27 8.05
CA LYS A 46 7.17 10.94 6.61
C LYS A 46 5.77 10.57 6.12
N LEU A 47 5.05 9.73 6.87
CA LEU A 47 3.69 9.31 6.52
C LEU A 47 2.66 10.43 6.73
N ARG A 48 2.82 11.24 7.77
CA ARG A 48 1.97 12.42 8.00
C ARG A 48 2.11 13.46 6.89
N VAL A 49 3.34 13.77 6.46
CA VAL A 49 3.58 14.71 5.35
C VAL A 49 2.90 14.22 4.07
N SER A 50 2.90 12.90 3.86
CA SER A 50 2.24 12.27 2.71
C SER A 50 0.71 12.15 2.87
N LYS A 51 0.15 12.58 4.00
CA LYS A 51 -1.23 12.34 4.46
C LYS A 51 -1.64 10.88 4.20
N ALA A 52 -0.81 9.95 4.67
CA ALA A 52 -1.05 8.52 4.54
C ALA A 52 -2.22 8.08 5.43
N PHE A 53 -2.99 7.11 4.94
CA PHE A 53 -4.07 6.45 5.67
C PHE A 53 -4.08 4.95 5.35
N ILE A 54 -4.70 4.16 6.23
CA ILE A 54 -4.90 2.73 5.99
C ILE A 54 -6.17 2.53 5.18
N ASP A 55 -6.03 1.84 4.05
CA ASP A 55 -7.17 1.23 3.37
C ASP A 55 -7.59 -0.02 4.13
N ILE A 56 -8.74 0.06 4.78
CA ILE A 56 -9.30 -1.00 5.62
C ILE A 56 -9.66 -2.23 4.76
N VAL A 57 -10.00 -2.03 3.49
CA VAL A 57 -10.38 -3.12 2.57
C VAL A 57 -9.12 -3.81 2.02
N GLY A 58 -8.07 -3.04 1.73
CA GLY A 58 -6.82 -3.55 1.14
C GLY A 58 -5.77 -4.05 2.13
N ASP A 59 -5.84 -3.63 3.40
CA ASP A 59 -4.77 -3.71 4.42
C ASP A 59 -3.46 -3.06 3.92
N LEU A 60 -3.59 -1.93 3.21
CA LEU A 60 -2.47 -1.22 2.59
C LEU A 60 -2.45 0.26 3.00
N PHE A 61 -1.25 0.83 3.06
CA PHE A 61 -1.11 2.28 3.17
C PHE A 61 -1.37 2.95 1.83
N LYS A 62 -2.36 3.83 1.83
CA LYS A 62 -2.66 4.73 0.72
C LYS A 62 -2.22 6.14 1.09
N VAL A 63 -1.76 6.90 0.10
CA VAL A 63 -1.49 8.33 0.25
C VAL A 63 -2.53 9.12 -0.49
N GLY A 64 -3.12 10.11 0.19
CA GLY A 64 -4.22 10.90 -0.36
C GLY A 64 -3.96 12.40 -0.33
N GLY A 65 -2.79 12.86 0.15
CA GLY A 65 -2.58 14.27 0.43
C GLY A 65 -2.65 15.19 -0.78
N ARG A 66 -1.96 14.80 -1.87
CA ARG A 66 -1.93 15.54 -3.15
C ARG A 66 -3.03 15.15 -4.13
N LEU A 67 -3.80 14.10 -3.83
CA LEU A 67 -4.80 13.54 -4.74
C LEU A 67 -6.24 13.80 -4.31
N ARG A 68 -6.44 14.31 -3.09
CA ARG A 68 -7.73 14.89 -2.68
C ARG A 68 -8.15 16.09 -3.55
N GLU A 69 -7.17 16.83 -4.08
CA GLU A 69 -7.39 18.00 -4.97
C GLU A 69 -7.17 17.65 -6.45
N SER A 70 -7.07 16.36 -6.77
CA SER A 70 -6.86 15.89 -8.13
C SER A 70 -8.18 15.50 -8.78
N ASP A 71 -8.36 15.85 -10.05
CA ASP A 71 -9.52 15.46 -10.87
C ASP A 71 -9.52 13.98 -11.27
N LEU A 72 -8.57 13.19 -10.75
CA LEU A 72 -8.51 11.76 -11.04
C LEU A 72 -9.73 11.02 -10.44
N PRO A 73 -10.22 9.96 -11.10
CA PRO A 73 -11.23 9.08 -10.52
C PRO A 73 -10.81 8.58 -9.13
N PHE A 74 -11.75 8.40 -8.21
CA PHE A 74 -11.47 8.03 -6.81
C PHE A 74 -10.54 6.81 -6.68
N GLU A 75 -10.68 5.83 -7.58
CA GLU A 75 -9.84 4.63 -7.60
C GLU A 75 -8.37 4.92 -7.98
N ASN A 76 -8.12 5.97 -8.76
CA ASN A 76 -6.78 6.40 -9.19
C ASN A 76 -6.19 7.50 -8.29
N ARG A 77 -6.97 8.03 -7.35
CA ARG A 77 -6.54 9.08 -6.41
C ARG A 77 -5.68 8.56 -5.27
N HIS A 78 -5.37 7.28 -5.22
CA HIS A 78 -4.68 6.71 -4.08
C HIS A 78 -3.59 5.71 -4.51
N PRO A 79 -2.43 6.18 -5.01
CA PRO A 79 -1.31 5.34 -5.32
C PRO A 79 -0.83 4.67 -4.04
N ILE A 80 -0.45 3.40 -4.21
CA ILE A 80 0.14 2.62 -3.14
C ILE A 80 1.54 3.20 -2.88
N LEU A 81 1.85 3.45 -1.60
CA LEU A 81 3.20 3.87 -1.20
C LEU A 81 4.21 2.78 -1.58
N ARG A 82 5.07 3.08 -2.56
CA ARG A 82 6.31 2.32 -2.80
C ARG A 82 7.41 2.93 -1.93
N THR A 83 8.16 2.11 -1.21
CA THR A 83 9.39 2.55 -0.54
C THR A 83 10.40 3.05 -1.59
N PRO A 84 11.13 4.15 -1.34
CA PRO A 84 12.31 4.47 -2.13
C PRO A 84 13.39 3.41 -1.85
N GLY A 85 14.11 3.02 -2.90
CA GLY A 85 15.37 2.28 -2.78
C GLY A 85 16.48 3.17 -2.24
#